data_AF-A0AAV6YR41-F1
#
_entry.id   AF-A0AAV6YR41-F1
#
_cell.length_a   1.000
_cell.length_b   1.000
_cell.length_c   1.000
_cell.angle_alpha   90.00
_cell.angle_beta   90.00
_cell.angle_gamma   90.00
#
_symmetry.space_group_name_H-M   'P 1'
#
loop_
_entity.id
_entity.type
_entity.pdbx_description
1 polymer ?
#
loop_
_entity_poly.entity_id
_entity_poly.type
_entity_poly.pdbx_seq_one_letter_code
_entity_poly.pdbx_strand_id
1 'polypeptide(L)'
;MTNAEAPSIKDTKSVYICPAFQMCLLFVPISHYIGSKLNRVNSVTGTYAKACVQVGAECGVDVLDLWTLMQEGGSDYSVYLSDGLHLSDAGNKFAETKLWIILQKKLGSMPIILPDCMDVDNNDPESSLFKRCL
;
A
#
# COMPACT_ATOMS: atom_id res chain seq x y z
N MET A 1 20.04 -27.12 -13.90
CA MET A 1 18.66 -26.60 -13.78
C MET A 1 18.35 -26.44 -12.31
N THR A 2 18.74 -25.31 -11.73
CA THR A 2 18.38 -24.97 -10.35
C THR A 2 17.01 -24.30 -10.40
N ASN A 3 15.99 -24.97 -9.89
CA ASN A 3 14.68 -24.36 -9.68
C ASN A 3 14.86 -23.29 -8.61
N ALA A 4 14.93 -22.03 -9.01
CA ALA A 4 14.73 -20.93 -8.09
C ALA A 4 13.25 -20.95 -7.70
N GLU A 5 12.94 -21.53 -6.54
CA GLU A 5 11.64 -21.33 -5.89
C GLU A 5 11.42 -19.83 -5.75
N ALA A 6 10.30 -19.34 -6.29
CA ALA A 6 9.91 -17.95 -6.13
C ALA A 6 9.81 -17.66 -4.63
N PRO A 7 10.41 -16.57 -4.12
CA PRO A 7 10.38 -16.27 -2.70
C PRO A 7 8.92 -16.21 -2.23
N SER A 8 8.65 -16.88 -1.10
CA SER A 8 7.34 -16.85 -0.48
C SER A 8 6.97 -15.40 -0.20
N ILE A 9 5.74 -14.99 -0.52
CA ILE A 9 5.21 -13.64 -0.22
C ILE A 9 5.45 -13.25 1.26
N LYS A 10 5.55 -14.25 2.14
CA LYS A 10 5.85 -14.10 3.58
C LYS A 10 7.23 -13.51 3.87
N ASP A 11 8.19 -13.67 2.96
CA ASP A 11 9.56 -13.14 3.10
C ASP A 11 9.67 -11.70 2.60
N THR A 12 8.63 -11.19 1.94
CA THR A 12 8.55 -9.81 1.49
C THR A 12 7.76 -9.01 2.51
N LYS A 13 8.38 -7.98 3.12
CA LYS A 13 7.69 -7.06 4.04
C LYS A 13 6.78 -6.11 3.25
N SER A 14 5.74 -6.65 2.63
CA SER A 14 4.77 -5.91 1.83
C SER A 14 3.70 -5.28 2.72
N VAL A 15 3.27 -4.07 2.38
CA VAL A 15 2.07 -3.44 2.93
C VAL A 15 1.08 -3.29 1.80
N TYR A 16 -0.07 -3.95 1.91
CA TYR A 16 -1.11 -3.79 0.92
C TYR A 16 -2.01 -2.63 1.33
N ILE A 17 -1.93 -1.54 0.56
CA ILE A 17 -2.91 -0.46 0.63
C ILE A 17 -4.05 -0.94 -0.26
N CYS A 18 -5.19 -1.33 0.31
CA CYS A 18 -6.35 -1.66 -0.52
C CYS A 18 -6.82 -0.35 -1.16
N PRO A 19 -6.55 -0.12 -2.46
CA PRO A 19 -6.99 1.10 -3.08
C PRO A 19 -8.49 0.97 -3.24
N ALA A 20 -9.23 1.95 -2.71
CA ALA A 20 -10.58 2.16 -3.21
C ALA A 20 -10.47 2.28 -4.74
N PHE A 21 -11.22 1.44 -5.45
CA PHE A 21 -11.51 1.49 -6.88
C PHE A 21 -10.66 0.76 -7.92
N GLN A 22 -9.34 0.58 -7.80
CA GLN A 22 -8.63 0.05 -8.99
C GLN A 22 -8.96 -1.42 -9.30
N MET A 23 -9.52 -2.16 -8.34
CA MET A 23 -9.88 -3.58 -8.53
C MET A 23 -11.38 -3.85 -8.70
N CYS A 24 -12.22 -2.81 -8.85
CA CYS A 24 -13.65 -3.00 -9.21
C CYS A 24 -13.84 -3.43 -10.67
N LEU A 25 -12.79 -3.42 -11.50
CA LEU A 25 -12.84 -3.82 -12.91
C LEU A 25 -12.62 -5.32 -13.16
N LEU A 26 -12.22 -6.12 -12.16
CA LEU A 26 -11.84 -7.52 -12.39
C LEU A 26 -12.87 -8.56 -11.89
N PHE A 27 -13.90 -8.19 -11.14
CA PHE A 27 -14.94 -9.12 -10.66
C PHE A 27 -16.37 -8.82 -11.11
N VAL A 28 -16.59 -7.83 -11.99
CA VAL A 28 -17.85 -7.76 -12.73
C VAL A 28 -17.63 -8.51 -14.04
N PRO A 29 -18.32 -9.63 -14.31
CA PRO A 29 -18.28 -10.22 -15.65
C PRO A 29 -18.66 -9.11 -16.62
N ILE A 30 -17.74 -8.80 -17.53
CA ILE A 30 -17.94 -7.82 -18.60
C ILE A 30 -19.01 -8.40 -19.52
N SER A 31 -20.27 -8.19 -19.16
CA SER A 31 -21.41 -8.41 -20.04
C SER A 31 -22.04 -7.06 -20.33
N HIS A 32 -21.43 -6.39 -21.32
CA HIS A 32 -22.21 -5.89 -22.45
C HIS A 32 -23.25 -4.82 -22.14
N TYR A 33 -22.92 -3.67 -21.55
CA TYR A 33 -23.69 -2.44 -21.80
C TYR A 33 -22.83 -1.19 -21.57
N ILE A 34 -22.53 -0.52 -22.68
CA ILE A 34 -22.16 0.89 -22.75
C ILE A 34 -23.28 1.65 -22.01
N GLY A 35 -22.98 2.24 -20.85
CA GLY A 35 -23.94 3.03 -20.05
C GLY A 35 -24.59 2.33 -18.84
N SER A 36 -23.91 1.40 -18.18
CA SER A 36 -24.38 0.88 -16.88
C SER A 36 -24.33 1.96 -15.78
N LYS A 37 -25.34 1.99 -14.89
CA LYS A 37 -25.38 2.87 -13.71
C LYS A 37 -24.08 2.71 -12.91
N LEU A 38 -23.38 3.81 -12.65
CA LEU A 38 -22.13 3.81 -11.91
C LEU A 38 -22.31 3.08 -10.57
N ASN A 39 -21.73 1.89 -10.44
CA ASN A 39 -21.71 1.14 -9.18
C ASN A 39 -20.62 1.66 -8.24
N ARG A 40 -20.43 2.99 -8.22
CA ARG A 40 -19.45 3.68 -7.38
C ARG A 40 -20.10 4.07 -6.06
N VAL A 41 -20.57 3.07 -5.32
CA VAL A 41 -21.24 3.28 -4.04
C VAL A 41 -20.29 2.90 -2.92
N ASN A 42 -20.19 3.73 -1.90
CA ASN A 42 -19.27 3.52 -0.78
C ASN A 42 -19.49 2.16 -0.07
N SER A 43 -20.73 1.66 0.01
CA SER A 43 -21.03 0.33 0.56
C SER A 43 -20.44 -0.82 -0.25
N VAL A 44 -20.38 -0.68 -1.58
CA VAL A 44 -19.74 -1.66 -2.47
C VAL A 44 -18.23 -1.61 -2.26
N THR A 45 -17.64 -0.42 -2.17
CA THR A 45 -16.22 -0.25 -1.81
C THR A 45 -15.87 -0.97 -0.50
N GLY A 46 -16.74 -0.89 0.52
CA GLY A 46 -16.55 -1.62 1.78
C GLY A 46 -16.57 -3.14 1.65
N THR A 47 -17.36 -3.67 0.72
CA THR A 47 -17.35 -5.11 0.42
C THR A 47 -16.01 -5.56 -0.15
N TYR A 48 -15.44 -4.77 -1.07
CA TYR A 48 -14.11 -5.02 -1.62
C TYR A 48 -13.00 -4.84 -0.56
N ALA A 49 -13.08 -3.80 0.27
CA ALA A 49 -12.13 -3.57 1.36
C ALA A 49 -12.10 -4.76 2.32
N LYS A 50 -13.26 -5.29 2.71
CA LYS A 50 -13.36 -6.49 3.55
C LYS A 50 -12.72 -7.72 2.90
N ALA A 51 -12.93 -7.92 1.59
CA ALA A 51 -12.30 -9.02 0.86
C ALA A 51 -10.77 -8.85 0.78
N CYS A 52 -10.26 -7.63 0.53
CA CYS A 52 -8.83 -7.32 0.61
C CYS A 52 -8.23 -7.69 1.97
N VAL A 53 -8.91 -7.30 3.05
CA VAL A 53 -8.47 -7.57 4.42
C VAL A 53 -8.39 -9.07 4.68
N GLN A 54 -9.41 -9.83 4.25
CA GLN A 54 -9.41 -11.28 4.38
C GLN A 54 -8.24 -11.92 3.63
N VAL A 55 -8.03 -11.57 2.36
CA VAL A 55 -6.93 -12.11 1.55
C VAL A 55 -5.58 -11.72 2.15
N GLY A 56 -5.43 -10.50 2.65
CA GLY A 56 -4.20 -10.08 3.30
C GLY A 56 -3.88 -10.90 4.55
N ALA A 57 -4.90 -11.22 5.37
CA ALA A 57 -4.76 -12.11 6.50
C ALA A 57 -4.37 -13.53 6.09
N GLU A 58 -5.00 -14.09 5.05
CA GLU A 58 -4.68 -15.42 4.50
C GLU A 58 -3.25 -15.49 3.95
N CYS A 59 -2.77 -14.41 3.32
CA CYS A 59 -1.41 -14.29 2.79
C CYS A 59 -0.37 -13.94 3.85
N GLY A 60 -0.76 -13.54 5.06
CA GLY A 60 0.15 -13.08 6.11
C GLY A 60 0.81 -11.73 5.81
N VAL A 61 0.14 -10.86 5.06
CA VAL A 61 0.61 -9.50 4.77
C VAL A 61 -0.14 -8.47 5.61
N ASP A 62 0.55 -7.41 6.02
CA ASP A 62 -0.11 -6.31 6.72
C ASP A 62 -0.98 -5.52 5.74
N VAL A 63 -2.23 -5.23 6.16
CA VAL A 63 -3.22 -4.50 5.35
C VAL A 63 -3.56 -3.18 6.04
N LEU A 64 -3.57 -2.10 5.25
CA LEU A 64 -4.12 -0.83 5.67
C LEU A 64 -5.54 -0.66 5.11
N ASP A 65 -6.54 -0.89 5.95
CA ASP A 65 -7.96 -0.72 5.60
C ASP A 65 -8.39 0.75 5.72
N LEU A 66 -8.03 1.54 4.71
CA LEU A 66 -8.41 2.96 4.65
C LEU A 66 -9.93 3.17 4.64
N TRP A 67 -10.69 2.24 4.06
CA TRP A 67 -12.15 2.35 3.98
C TRP A 67 -12.77 2.37 5.38
N THR A 68 -12.44 1.40 6.22
CA THR A 68 -12.93 1.37 7.60
C THR A 68 -12.43 2.58 8.38
N LEU A 69 -11.13 2.89 8.30
CA LEU A 69 -10.50 3.97 9.06
C LEU A 69 -11.08 5.36 8.75
N MET A 70 -11.42 5.65 7.50
CA MET A 70 -12.00 6.94 7.10
C MET A 70 -13.43 7.15 7.57
N GLN A 71 -14.12 6.10 8.01
CA GLN A 71 -15.52 6.13 8.44
C GLN A 71 -15.70 5.88 9.94
N GLU A 72 -14.61 5.61 10.67
CA GLU A 72 -14.66 5.41 12.11
C GLU A 72 -15.34 6.58 12.83
N GLY A 73 -16.16 6.24 13.83
CA GLY A 73 -16.88 7.22 14.64
C GLY A 73 -18.00 7.97 13.90
N GLY A 74 -18.39 7.54 12.70
CA GLY A 74 -19.41 8.24 11.89
C GLY A 74 -18.88 9.52 11.24
N SER A 75 -17.55 9.60 11.05
CA SER A 75 -16.89 10.75 10.42
C SER A 75 -17.36 10.93 8.98
N ASP A 76 -17.50 12.17 8.53
CA ASP A 76 -17.74 12.49 7.12
C ASP A 76 -16.48 12.18 6.30
N TYR A 77 -16.47 11.01 5.65
CA TYR A 77 -15.33 10.57 4.86
C TYR A 77 -15.09 11.44 3.61
N SER A 78 -16.06 12.26 3.20
CA SER A 78 -15.94 13.09 1.99
C SER A 78 -14.81 14.11 2.10
N VAL A 79 -14.43 14.52 3.32
CA VAL A 79 -13.29 15.42 3.57
C VAL A 79 -11.97 14.85 3.07
N TYR A 80 -11.85 13.51 3.00
CA TYR A 80 -10.67 12.82 2.52
C TYR A 80 -10.61 12.72 0.99
N LEU A 81 -11.64 13.17 0.28
CA LEU A 81 -11.75 13.06 -1.17
C LEU A 81 -11.86 14.45 -1.81
N SER A 82 -11.15 14.68 -2.91
CA SER A 82 -11.17 15.96 -3.63
C SER A 82 -12.34 16.07 -4.61
N ASP A 83 -12.69 14.98 -5.28
CA ASP A 83 -13.74 14.89 -6.29
C ASP A 83 -14.71 13.71 -6.06
N GLY A 84 -14.67 13.14 -4.85
CA GLY A 84 -15.41 11.94 -4.48
C GLY A 84 -14.73 10.62 -4.89
N LEU A 85 -13.52 10.67 -5.46
CA LEU A 85 -12.72 9.49 -5.80
C LEU A 85 -11.25 9.63 -5.39
N HIS A 86 -10.58 10.70 -5.82
CA HIS A 86 -9.17 10.95 -5.51
C HIS A 86 -9.02 11.49 -4.09
N LEU A 87 -7.90 11.19 -3.44
CA LEU A 87 -7.60 11.73 -2.11
C LEU A 87 -7.43 13.26 -2.17
N SER A 88 -8.03 13.95 -1.21
CA SER A 88 -7.72 15.35 -0.91
C SER A 88 -6.38 15.46 -0.20
N ASP A 89 -5.89 16.68 0.03
CA ASP A 89 -4.71 16.90 0.88
C ASP A 89 -4.91 16.33 2.29
N ALA A 90 -6.13 16.42 2.84
CA ALA A 90 -6.47 15.82 4.12
C ALA A 90 -6.46 14.28 4.03
N GLY A 91 -6.97 13.72 2.93
CA GLY A 91 -6.94 12.28 2.64
C GLY A 91 -5.51 11.73 2.53
N ASN A 92 -4.63 12.43 1.82
CA ASN A 92 -3.23 12.05 1.68
C ASN A 92 -2.50 12.08 3.03
N LYS A 93 -2.66 13.15 3.82
CA LYS A 93 -2.07 13.25 5.16
C LYS A 93 -2.58 12.15 6.11
N PHE A 94 -3.87 11.82 6.02
CA PHE A 94 -4.45 10.75 6.81
C PHE A 94 -3.85 9.39 6.42
N ALA A 95 -3.77 9.09 5.12
CA ALA A 95 -3.18 7.85 4.63
C ALA A 95 -1.70 7.73 5.01
N GLU A 96 -0.92 8.81 4.86
CA GLU A 96 0.48 8.88 5.27
C GLU A 96 0.64 8.56 6.76
N THR A 97 -0.14 9.22 7.63
CA THR A 97 -0.05 9.05 9.09
C THR A 97 -0.30 7.60 9.49
N LYS A 98 -1.30 6.94 8.88
CA LYS A 98 -1.62 5.54 9.18
C LYS A 98 -0.60 4.57 8.59
N LEU A 99 -0.13 4.83 7.37
CA LEU A 99 0.87 4.02 6.70
C LEU A 99 2.22 4.06 7.42
N TRP A 100 2.63 5.24 7.89
CA TRP A 100 3.91 5.45 8.56
C TRP A 100 4.06 4.60 9.82
N ILE A 101 2.98 4.37 10.58
CA ILE A 101 3.00 3.47 11.75
C ILE A 101 3.38 2.04 11.36
N ILE A 102 2.83 1.54 10.25
CA ILE A 102 3.14 0.19 9.73
C ILE A 102 4.58 0.15 9.22
N LEU A 103 4.99 1.18 8.47
CA LEU A 103 6.35 1.28 7.92
C LEU A 103 7.41 1.36 9.01
N GLN A 104 7.21 2.20 10.03
CA GLN A 104 8.15 2.30 11.17
C GLN A 104 8.34 0.95 11.86
N LYS A 105 7.25 0.22 12.12
CA LYS A 105 7.32 -1.12 12.73
C LYS A 105 8.11 -2.11 11.87
N LYS A 106 8.01 -2.01 10.54
CA LYS A 106 8.67 -2.94 9.60
C LYS A 106 10.12 -2.57 9.28
N LEU A 107 10.40 -1.27 9.17
CA LEU A 107 11.64 -0.71 8.63
C LEU A 107 12.54 -0.10 9.70
N GLY A 108 12.03 0.19 10.91
CA GLY A 108 12.79 0.88 11.95
C GLY A 108 14.04 0.14 12.43
N SER A 109 14.07 -1.18 12.28
CA SER A 109 15.23 -2.02 12.61
C SER A 109 16.08 -2.40 11.38
N MET A 110 15.74 -1.89 10.19
CA MET A 110 16.40 -2.30 8.96
C MET A 110 17.72 -1.54 8.81
N PRO A 111 18.84 -2.23 8.56
CA PRO A 111 20.12 -1.56 8.37
C PRO A 111 20.06 -0.70 7.12
N ILE A 112 20.66 0.49 7.20
CA ILE A 112 20.92 1.31 6.02
C ILE A 112 22.01 0.58 5.22
N ILE A 113 21.70 0.21 3.97
CA ILE A 113 22.55 -0.65 3.14
C ILE A 113 23.72 0.13 2.52
N LEU A 114 23.51 1.42 2.25
CA LEU A 114 24.48 2.30 1.61
C LEU A 114 24.74 3.52 2.49
N PRO A 115 25.95 4.10 2.43
CA PRO A 115 26.26 5.34 3.13
C PRO A 115 25.36 6.49 2.66
N ASP A 116 25.25 7.54 3.48
CA ASP A 116 24.62 8.78 3.06
C ASP A 116 25.35 9.36 1.84
N CYS A 117 24.65 10.08 0.96
CA CYS A 117 25.28 10.64 -0.24
C CYS A 117 26.41 11.63 0.10
N MET A 118 26.33 12.28 1.27
CA MET A 118 27.37 13.18 1.77
C MET A 118 28.62 12.43 2.27
N ASP A 119 28.50 11.13 2.55
CA ASP A 119 29.59 10.27 2.99
C ASP A 119 30.27 9.52 1.82
N VAL A 120 29.81 9.73 0.57
CA VAL A 120 30.41 9.15 -0.62
C VAL A 120 31.54 10.05 -1.12
N ASP A 121 32.75 9.50 -1.25
CA ASP A 121 33.87 10.23 -1.86
C ASP A 121 33.64 10.32 -3.37
N ASN A 122 33.50 11.53 -3.89
CA ASN A 122 33.33 11.76 -5.32
C ASN A 122 34.56 11.36 -6.16
N ASN A 123 35.75 11.31 -5.54
CA ASN A 123 36.98 10.92 -6.22
C ASN A 123 37.22 9.41 -6.16
N ASP A 124 36.59 8.71 -5.22
CA ASP A 124 36.68 7.26 -5.06
C ASP A 124 35.36 6.66 -4.51
N PRO A 125 34.29 6.66 -5.32
CA PRO A 125 32.96 6.29 -4.85
C PRO A 125 32.83 4.80 -4.51
N GLU A 126 33.60 3.93 -5.18
CA GLU A 126 33.51 2.47 -4.98
C GLU A 126 33.95 2.07 -3.57
N SER A 127 35.01 2.70 -3.03
CA SER A 127 35.51 2.40 -1.69
C SER A 127 34.58 2.92 -0.58
N SER A 128 33.94 4.08 -0.78
CA SER A 128 32.93 4.61 0.14
C SER A 128 31.65 3.79 0.15
N LEU A 129 31.18 3.33 -1.02
CA LEU A 129 29.92 2.57 -1.15
C LEU A 129 30.04 1.13 -0.63
N PHE A 130 31.19 0.49 -0.84
CA PHE A 130 31.40 -0.92 -0.51
C PHE A 130 32.51 -1.11 0.53
N LYS A 131 32.33 -0.54 1.73
CA LYS A 131 33.17 -0.90 2.89
C LYS A 131 33.01 -2.39 3.16
N ARG A 132 34.02 -3.19 2.80
CA ARG A 132 34.08 -4.62 3.14
C ARG A 132 34.10 -4.75 4.66
N CYS A 133 33.06 -5.33 5.25
CA CYS A 133 33.12 -5.80 6.63
C CYS A 133 34.26 -6.84 6.73
N LEU A 134 35.29 -6.56 7.54
CA LEU A 134 36.27 -7.54 8.01
C LEU A 134 35.70 -8.30 9.20
#